data_AF-A0A9P5KBE1-F1
#
_entry.id   AF-A0A9P5KBE1-F1
#
_cell.length_a   1.000
_cell.length_b   1.000
_cell.length_c   1.000
_cell.angle_alpha   90.00
_cell.angle_beta   90.00
_cell.angle_gamma   90.00
#
_symmetry.space_group_name_H-M   'P 1'
#
loop_
_entity.id
_entity.type
_entity.pdbx_description
1 polymer ?
#
loop_
_entity_poly.entity_id
_entity_poly.type
_entity_poly.pdbx_seq_one_letter_code
_entity_poly.pdbx_strand_id
1 'polypeptide(L)'
;MHKLFPSSTFFDFETVRILGTTVYGGAETAEVLEAVGEIKANDPISWEKAWAKQAARAEVLAKEACAHGDKDAARRAYLRAANYTRASGYMFVSSPPADGDTAMIQHPCALSVSERMGSLFRKAIDLMDCPVQLLSIPYEGHQLPGYLYLPPESCRLPGRKIPILVNFGGADSCQEELFFMYPSSGYRQGYAVLTFDGPGQGVMLRRHGLVMRPNWEIVSERVIDHLVDFSAKNPNLELDVDSIAVAGASMGGYYALRAAADPRVKACVSIDPFFDMWDFGTAHVSRLFLSAWMNGWMSRDVIDTLMNTLKTFSFQLKWEISVAGTFFGLSSPSDILLHMKKFSLAGSQQKDGVDYLTRVVCPVLVSGSGNSLYLDVDEHTKRCYDGLVNVPLENKEMWVPASPGQGSLQAKMGAVALCGQRSLQFLDRALGIDRPPVLL
;
A
#
# COMPACT_ATOMS: atom_id res chain seq x y z
N MET A 1 -11.96 -17.46 0.26
CA MET A 1 -10.66 -17.37 0.97
C MET A 1 -10.46 -18.63 1.79
N HIS A 2 -9.24 -19.18 1.86
CA HIS A 2 -8.95 -20.35 2.69
C HIS A 2 -9.05 -19.99 4.18
N LYS A 3 -9.51 -20.93 5.02
CA LYS A 3 -9.68 -20.73 6.46
C LYS A 3 -8.48 -21.29 7.22
N LEU A 4 -7.65 -20.38 7.74
CA LEU A 4 -6.53 -20.68 8.61
C LEU A 4 -6.94 -20.59 10.09
N PHE A 5 -7.91 -19.71 10.40
CA PHE A 5 -8.47 -19.53 11.72
C PHE A 5 -9.97 -19.84 11.73
N PRO A 6 -10.48 -20.64 12.70
CA PRO A 6 -11.88 -21.06 12.72
C PRO A 6 -12.91 -19.91 12.74
N SER A 7 -12.55 -18.74 13.25
CA SER A 7 -13.48 -17.63 13.52
C SER A 7 -12.94 -16.24 13.16
N SER A 8 -11.93 -16.13 12.29
CA SER A 8 -11.38 -14.81 11.90
C SER A 8 -10.97 -14.73 10.43
N THR A 9 -11.87 -14.22 9.58
CA THR A 9 -11.54 -13.92 8.17
C THR A 9 -10.50 -12.80 8.05
N PHE A 10 -10.48 -11.85 8.99
CA PHE A 10 -9.48 -10.80 9.03
C PHE A 10 -8.07 -11.37 9.21
N PHE A 11 -7.88 -12.26 10.20
CA PHE A 11 -6.59 -12.90 10.42
C PHE A 11 -6.23 -13.85 9.26
N ASP A 12 -7.22 -14.52 8.63
CA ASP A 12 -7.00 -15.31 7.42
C ASP A 12 -6.37 -14.45 6.31
N PHE A 13 -6.96 -13.28 6.05
CA PHE A 13 -6.50 -12.36 5.01
C PHE A 13 -5.10 -11.81 5.31
N GLU A 14 -4.86 -11.35 6.53
CA GLU A 14 -3.55 -10.80 6.90
C GLU A 14 -2.45 -11.86 6.90
N THR A 15 -2.77 -13.12 7.21
CA THR A 15 -1.80 -14.21 7.04
C THR A 15 -1.53 -14.48 5.55
N VAL A 16 -2.55 -14.45 4.69
CA VAL A 16 -2.37 -14.59 3.23
C VAL A 16 -1.55 -13.43 2.65
N ARG A 17 -1.71 -12.21 3.18
CA ARG A 17 -0.87 -11.04 2.83
C ARG A 17 0.61 -11.33 3.09
N ILE A 18 0.94 -11.96 4.22
CA ILE A 18 2.32 -12.36 4.55
C ILE A 18 2.78 -13.53 3.69
N LEU A 19 2.00 -14.60 3.61
CA LEU A 19 2.31 -15.80 2.82
C LEU A 19 2.53 -15.48 1.33
N GLY A 20 1.75 -14.55 0.79
CA GLY A 20 1.87 -14.11 -0.61
C GLY A 20 3.25 -13.55 -0.96
N THR A 21 4.02 -13.09 0.02
CA THR A 21 5.37 -12.57 -0.20
C THR A 21 6.44 -13.65 -0.40
N THR A 22 6.12 -14.95 -0.19
CA THR A 22 7.07 -16.06 -0.35
C THR A 22 7.73 -16.08 -1.73
N VAL A 23 6.99 -15.77 -2.80
CA VAL A 23 7.52 -15.73 -4.18
C VAL A 23 8.69 -14.73 -4.36
N TYR A 24 8.79 -13.73 -3.46
CA TYR A 24 9.84 -12.71 -3.46
C TYR A 24 10.69 -12.74 -2.18
N GLY A 25 10.67 -13.84 -1.44
CA GLY A 25 11.51 -14.05 -0.26
C GLY A 25 11.07 -13.30 1.01
N GLY A 26 9.83 -12.81 1.06
CA GLY A 26 9.30 -12.11 2.24
C GLY A 26 8.73 -13.03 3.33
N ALA A 27 8.60 -14.34 3.05
CA ALA A 27 8.17 -15.35 4.00
C ALA A 27 8.59 -16.77 3.57
N GLU A 28 8.72 -17.71 4.50
CA GLU A 28 8.71 -19.16 4.22
C GLU A 28 7.36 -19.75 4.59
N THR A 29 6.87 -20.69 3.78
CA THR A 29 5.56 -21.31 4.01
C THR A 29 5.48 -22.02 5.36
N ALA A 30 6.52 -22.79 5.74
CA ALA A 30 6.52 -23.50 7.02
C ALA A 30 6.62 -22.55 8.22
N GLU A 31 7.42 -21.48 8.14
CA GLU A 31 7.50 -20.45 9.20
C GLU A 31 6.13 -19.77 9.43
N VAL A 32 5.40 -19.49 8.34
CA VAL A 32 4.03 -18.95 8.40
C VAL A 32 3.07 -19.95 9.05
N LEU A 33 3.10 -21.22 8.66
CA LEU A 33 2.23 -22.25 9.24
C LEU A 33 2.52 -22.51 10.72
N GLU A 34 3.79 -22.46 11.13
CA GLU A 34 4.17 -22.50 12.55
C GLU A 34 3.60 -21.30 13.32
N ALA A 35 3.70 -20.09 12.78
CA ALA A 35 3.09 -18.91 13.41
C ALA A 35 1.57 -19.07 13.53
N VAL A 36 0.89 -19.52 12.47
CA VAL A 36 -0.56 -19.80 12.49
C VAL A 36 -0.93 -20.79 13.60
N GLY A 37 -0.13 -21.83 13.83
CA GLY A 37 -0.36 -22.80 14.90
C GLY A 37 -0.27 -22.22 16.32
N GLU A 38 0.38 -21.07 16.51
CA GLU A 38 0.52 -20.38 17.79
C GLU A 38 -0.47 -19.22 17.98
N ILE A 39 -1.14 -18.79 16.90
CA ILE A 39 -2.06 -17.66 16.90
C ILE A 39 -3.47 -18.13 17.26
N LYS A 40 -4.04 -17.52 18.29
CA LYS A 40 -5.45 -17.67 18.65
C LYS A 40 -6.28 -16.71 17.81
N ALA A 41 -7.42 -17.20 17.30
CA ALA A 41 -8.31 -16.39 16.47
C ALA A 41 -8.75 -15.10 17.21
N ASN A 42 -8.63 -13.95 16.54
CA ASN A 42 -8.97 -12.62 17.06
C ASN A 42 -8.17 -12.18 18.31
N ASP A 43 -7.02 -12.81 18.61
CA ASP A 43 -6.15 -12.43 19.73
C ASP A 43 -4.89 -11.71 19.21
N PRO A 44 -4.85 -10.36 19.28
CA PRO A 44 -3.70 -9.58 18.79
C PRO A 44 -2.40 -9.84 19.55
N ILE A 45 -2.48 -10.33 20.80
CA ILE A 45 -1.29 -10.63 21.61
C ILE A 45 -0.63 -11.91 21.09
N SER A 46 -1.43 -12.94 20.79
CA SER A 46 -0.91 -14.16 20.18
C SER A 46 -0.33 -13.91 18.79
N TRP A 47 -0.96 -13.01 18.00
CA TRP A 47 -0.46 -12.55 16.71
C TRP A 47 0.92 -11.91 16.83
N GLU A 48 1.06 -10.90 17.70
CA GLU A 48 2.32 -10.19 17.90
C GLU A 48 3.45 -11.15 18.30
N LYS A 49 3.20 -12.02 19.29
CA LYS A 49 4.20 -12.97 19.78
C LYS A 49 4.65 -13.95 18.71
N ALA A 50 3.72 -14.53 17.95
CA ALA A 50 4.02 -15.51 16.92
C ALA A 50 4.90 -14.90 15.82
N TRP A 51 4.54 -13.71 15.32
CA TRP A 51 5.31 -13.04 14.29
C TRP A 51 6.64 -12.48 14.80
N ALA A 52 6.69 -11.96 16.03
CA ALA A 52 7.94 -11.51 16.65
C ALA A 52 8.93 -12.69 16.82
N LYS A 53 8.43 -13.87 17.17
CA LYS A 53 9.23 -15.11 17.24
C LYS A 53 9.80 -15.49 15.87
N GLN A 54 9.00 -15.48 14.81
CA GLN A 54 9.50 -15.78 13.46
C GLN A 54 10.48 -14.71 12.96
N ALA A 55 10.24 -13.43 13.28
CA ALA A 55 11.17 -12.35 12.95
C ALA A 55 12.55 -12.56 13.59
N ALA A 56 12.59 -12.93 14.87
CA ALA A 56 13.83 -13.19 15.60
C ALA A 56 14.59 -14.40 15.01
N ARG A 57 13.88 -15.49 14.68
CA ARG A 57 14.46 -16.68 14.03
C ARG A 57 15.05 -16.35 12.65
N ALA A 58 14.31 -15.62 11.83
CA ALA A 58 14.78 -15.19 10.52
C ALA A 58 16.03 -14.31 10.62
N GLU A 59 16.13 -13.42 11.62
CA GLU A 59 17.35 -12.62 11.80
C GLU A 59 18.56 -13.49 12.21
N VAL A 60 18.37 -14.51 13.05
CA VAL A 60 19.44 -15.46 13.40
C VAL A 60 19.95 -16.16 12.14
N LEU A 61 19.05 -16.70 11.32
CA LEU A 61 19.40 -17.32 10.04
C LEU A 61 20.12 -16.36 9.08
N ALA A 62 19.73 -15.08 9.07
CA ALA A 62 20.40 -14.07 8.26
C ALA A 62 21.86 -13.87 8.71
N LYS A 63 22.10 -13.80 10.03
CA LYS A 63 23.44 -13.68 10.61
C LYS A 63 24.29 -14.92 10.35
N GLU A 64 23.70 -16.11 10.46
CA GLU A 64 24.36 -17.37 10.13
C GLU A 64 24.77 -17.42 8.65
N ALA A 65 23.88 -17.05 7.74
CA ALA A 65 24.18 -16.98 6.31
C ALA A 65 25.28 -15.95 5.99
N CYS A 66 25.26 -14.79 6.64
CA CYS A 66 26.36 -13.81 6.55
C CYS A 66 27.70 -14.41 7.01
N ALA A 67 27.72 -15.14 8.12
CA ALA A 67 28.94 -15.76 8.65
C ALA A 67 29.52 -16.85 7.71
N HIS A 68 28.66 -17.51 6.93
CA HIS A 68 29.06 -18.53 5.95
C HIS A 68 29.31 -17.96 4.53
N GLY A 69 29.11 -16.66 4.32
CA GLY A 69 29.29 -16.02 3.01
C GLY A 69 28.14 -16.26 2.01
N ASP A 70 27.00 -16.80 2.46
CA ASP A 70 25.82 -16.99 1.60
C ASP A 70 24.99 -15.69 1.54
N LYS A 71 25.35 -14.82 0.58
CA LYS A 71 24.70 -13.53 0.35
C LYS A 71 23.20 -13.67 0.08
N ASP A 72 22.80 -14.68 -0.68
CA ASP A 72 21.42 -14.85 -1.13
C ASP A 72 20.51 -15.36 0.01
N ALA A 73 20.97 -16.33 0.79
CA ALA A 73 20.27 -16.77 2.00
C ALA A 73 20.18 -15.64 3.04
N ALA A 74 21.26 -14.87 3.24
CA ALA A 74 21.26 -13.73 4.16
C ALA A 74 20.26 -12.65 3.75
N ARG A 75 20.22 -12.29 2.45
CA ARG A 75 19.23 -11.34 1.91
C ARG A 75 17.80 -11.81 2.17
N ARG A 76 17.47 -13.05 1.78
CA ARG A 76 16.11 -13.59 1.98
C ARG A 76 15.73 -13.59 3.46
N ALA A 77 16.63 -14.04 4.34
CA ALA A 77 16.37 -14.08 5.77
C ALA A 77 16.18 -12.69 6.38
N TYR A 78 16.92 -11.66 5.94
CA TYR A 78 16.66 -10.27 6.36
C TYR A 78 15.34 -9.71 5.82
N LEU A 79 14.93 -10.05 4.58
CA LEU A 79 13.61 -9.68 4.04
C LEU A 79 12.48 -10.30 4.88
N ARG A 80 12.59 -11.60 5.21
CA ARG A 80 11.64 -12.29 6.11
C ARG A 80 11.62 -11.64 7.50
N ALA A 81 12.79 -11.39 8.09
CA ALA A 81 12.88 -10.76 9.40
C ALA A 81 12.20 -9.38 9.43
N ALA A 82 12.39 -8.56 8.38
CA ALA A 82 11.74 -7.27 8.24
C ALA A 82 10.21 -7.42 8.11
N ASN A 83 9.73 -8.30 7.22
CA ASN A 83 8.30 -8.49 6.98
C ASN A 83 7.58 -9.10 8.20
N TYR A 84 8.20 -10.04 8.92
CA TYR A 84 7.64 -10.57 10.16
C TYR A 84 7.65 -9.56 11.31
N THR A 85 8.66 -8.67 11.36
CA THR A 85 8.66 -7.55 12.31
C THR A 85 7.50 -6.59 12.01
N ARG A 86 7.26 -6.27 10.72
CA ARG A 86 6.07 -5.50 10.31
C ARG A 86 4.78 -6.20 10.75
N ALA A 87 4.68 -7.51 10.47
CA ALA A 87 3.52 -8.31 10.81
C ALA A 87 3.25 -8.33 12.32
N SER A 88 4.29 -8.40 13.17
CA SER A 88 4.11 -8.46 14.63
C SER A 88 3.44 -7.21 15.19
N GLY A 89 3.73 -6.03 14.63
CA GLY A 89 3.09 -4.78 15.02
C GLY A 89 1.77 -4.47 14.31
N TYR A 90 1.35 -5.28 13.34
CA TYR A 90 0.20 -4.96 12.50
C TYR A 90 -1.11 -4.85 13.31
N MET A 91 -1.29 -5.72 14.31
CA MET A 91 -2.49 -5.77 15.14
C MET A 91 -2.49 -4.78 16.32
N PHE A 92 -1.54 -3.85 16.37
CA PHE A 92 -1.52 -2.81 17.40
C PHE A 92 -2.70 -1.84 17.26
N VAL A 93 -3.25 -1.47 18.41
CA VAL A 93 -4.37 -0.54 18.51
C VAL A 93 -3.93 0.71 19.26
N SER A 94 -4.18 1.86 18.66
CA SER A 94 -4.05 3.19 19.24
C SER A 94 -5.20 3.49 20.20
N SER A 95 -4.97 4.40 21.13
CA SER A 95 -5.93 4.79 22.16
C SER A 95 -6.40 6.22 21.96
N PRO A 96 -7.64 6.57 22.32
CA PRO A 96 -8.07 7.95 22.35
C PRO A 96 -7.28 8.73 23.42
N PRO A 97 -7.07 10.05 23.24
CA PRO A 97 -6.39 10.88 24.22
C PRO A 97 -7.25 11.14 25.45
N ALA A 98 -6.61 11.45 26.58
CA ALA A 98 -7.29 11.72 27.85
C ALA A 98 -7.76 13.19 28.00
N ASP A 99 -7.07 14.14 27.36
CA ASP A 99 -7.13 15.57 27.73
C ASP A 99 -7.81 16.47 26.67
N GLY A 100 -8.84 15.97 25.96
CA GLY A 100 -9.59 16.78 25.00
C GLY A 100 -8.88 17.05 23.66
N ASP A 101 -7.69 16.48 23.45
CA ASP A 101 -7.08 16.37 22.13
C ASP A 101 -7.96 15.48 21.20
N THR A 102 -7.82 15.66 19.90
CA THR A 102 -8.50 14.87 18.89
C THR A 102 -7.61 13.77 18.30
N ALA A 103 -6.28 13.86 18.41
CA ALA A 103 -5.39 12.87 17.80
C ALA A 103 -5.33 11.55 18.58
N MET A 104 -5.43 10.42 17.88
CA MET A 104 -5.18 9.10 18.48
C MET A 104 -3.73 8.99 18.99
N ILE A 105 -3.58 8.43 20.19
CA ILE A 105 -2.29 8.09 20.78
C ILE A 105 -1.86 6.73 20.26
N GLN A 106 -0.76 6.69 19.51
CA GLN A 106 -0.22 5.47 18.93
C GLN A 106 0.17 4.45 20.00
N HIS A 107 0.05 3.16 19.67
CA HIS A 107 0.58 2.11 20.54
C HIS A 107 2.07 2.38 20.83
N PRO A 108 2.55 2.26 22.09
CA PRO A 108 3.92 2.65 22.46
C PRO A 108 5.02 1.93 21.67
N CYS A 109 4.75 0.70 21.20
CA CYS A 109 5.70 -0.07 20.40
C CYS A 109 5.63 0.20 18.89
N ALA A 110 4.69 1.03 18.40
CA ALA A 110 4.47 1.20 16.96
C ALA A 110 5.70 1.81 16.26
N LEU A 111 6.32 2.83 16.88
CA LEU A 111 7.52 3.45 16.32
C LEU A 111 8.72 2.49 16.37
N SER A 112 8.95 1.80 17.49
CA SER A 112 10.09 0.89 17.63
C SER A 112 10.01 -0.28 16.65
N VAL A 113 8.82 -0.83 16.42
CA VAL A 113 8.59 -1.85 15.38
C VAL A 113 8.86 -1.30 13.98
N SER A 114 8.37 -0.10 13.66
CA SER A 114 8.62 0.54 12.36
C SER A 114 10.12 0.77 12.10
N GLU A 115 10.85 1.26 13.10
CA GLU A 115 12.30 1.50 12.98
C GLU A 115 13.09 0.19 12.89
N ARG A 116 12.66 -0.83 13.62
CA ARG A 116 13.25 -2.16 13.59
C ARG A 116 13.09 -2.82 12.22
N MET A 117 11.88 -2.75 11.65
CA MET A 117 11.58 -3.22 10.31
C MET A 117 12.49 -2.53 9.27
N GLY A 118 12.53 -1.20 9.25
CA GLY A 118 13.35 -0.46 8.29
C GLY A 118 14.86 -0.71 8.48
N SER A 119 15.33 -1.00 9.69
CA SER A 119 16.70 -1.43 9.96
C SER A 119 17.02 -2.81 9.37
N LEU A 120 16.13 -3.79 9.55
CA LEU A 120 16.30 -5.13 8.95
C LEU A 120 16.23 -5.08 7.42
N PHE A 121 15.30 -4.30 6.89
CA PHE A 121 15.14 -4.15 5.45
C PHE A 121 16.37 -3.50 4.80
N ARG A 122 16.99 -2.50 5.44
CA ARG A 122 18.24 -1.91 4.95
C ARG A 122 19.41 -2.92 4.91
N LYS A 123 19.48 -3.85 5.88
CA LYS A 123 20.46 -4.96 5.79
C LYS A 123 20.18 -5.87 4.58
N ALA A 124 18.91 -6.06 4.22
CA ALA A 124 18.58 -6.77 2.98
C ALA A 124 18.97 -5.97 1.73
N ILE A 125 18.79 -4.64 1.73
CA ILE A 125 19.21 -3.74 0.64
C ILE A 125 20.69 -3.91 0.33
N ASP A 126 21.56 -3.91 1.34
CA ASP A 126 23.01 -4.07 1.17
C ASP A 126 23.39 -5.41 0.50
N LEU A 127 22.47 -6.37 0.53
CA LEU A 127 22.61 -7.72 -0.03
C LEU A 127 21.78 -7.93 -1.31
N MET A 128 21.10 -6.90 -1.84
CA MET A 128 20.31 -7.05 -3.06
C MET A 128 21.18 -7.27 -4.30
N ASP A 129 20.54 -7.80 -5.35
CA ASP A 129 21.15 -7.99 -6.67
C ASP A 129 20.99 -6.75 -7.56
N CYS A 130 20.29 -5.73 -7.06
CA CYS A 130 20.11 -4.45 -7.70
C CYS A 130 20.72 -3.33 -6.85
N PRO A 131 21.27 -2.27 -7.47
CA PRO A 131 21.58 -1.04 -6.74
C PRO A 131 20.31 -0.40 -6.19
N VAL A 132 20.36 0.12 -4.97
CA VAL A 132 19.25 0.86 -4.36
C VAL A 132 19.78 2.21 -3.89
N GLN A 133 19.16 3.28 -4.36
CA GLN A 133 19.46 4.64 -3.88
C GLN A 133 18.50 4.99 -2.77
N LEU A 134 19.04 5.39 -1.61
CA LEU A 134 18.26 5.90 -0.49
C LEU A 134 18.02 7.40 -0.73
N LEU A 135 16.76 7.76 -0.92
CA LEU A 135 16.34 9.12 -1.18
C LEU A 135 15.80 9.77 0.09
N SER A 136 15.98 11.09 0.17
CA SER A 136 15.43 11.96 1.20
C SER A 136 14.68 13.09 0.51
N ILE A 137 13.38 12.89 0.29
CA ILE A 137 12.53 13.73 -0.55
C ILE A 137 11.99 14.90 0.28
N PRO A 138 12.30 16.17 -0.04
CA PRO A 138 11.78 17.31 0.71
C PRO A 138 10.27 17.47 0.62
N TYR A 139 9.62 17.63 1.76
CA TYR A 139 8.17 17.77 1.85
C TYR A 139 7.74 18.56 3.10
N GLU A 140 7.25 19.78 2.93
CA GLU A 140 6.58 20.58 3.98
C GLU A 140 7.30 20.60 5.36
N GLY A 141 8.63 20.77 5.37
CA GLY A 141 9.45 20.80 6.60
C GLY A 141 9.88 19.41 7.11
N HIS A 142 9.49 18.35 6.43
CA HIS A 142 9.91 16.98 6.64
C HIS A 142 10.70 16.44 5.44
N GLN A 143 11.32 15.27 5.63
CA GLN A 143 12.01 14.53 4.59
C GLN A 143 11.33 13.15 4.47
N LEU A 144 10.68 12.88 3.34
CA LEU A 144 10.08 11.57 3.09
C LEU A 144 11.20 10.59 2.73
N PRO A 145 11.34 9.46 3.44
CA PRO A 145 12.31 8.44 3.09
C PRO A 145 11.83 7.67 1.85
N GLY A 146 12.74 7.45 0.90
CA GLY A 146 12.44 6.65 -0.29
C GLY A 146 13.55 5.68 -0.66
N TYR A 147 13.16 4.58 -1.32
CA TYR A 147 14.06 3.61 -1.92
C TYR A 147 13.84 3.57 -3.43
N LEU A 148 14.86 3.96 -4.19
CA LEU A 148 14.87 3.86 -5.65
C LEU A 148 15.68 2.63 -6.07
N TYR A 149 14.97 1.56 -6.41
CA TYR A 149 15.53 0.30 -6.88
C TYR A 149 15.87 0.44 -8.36
N LEU A 150 17.14 0.33 -8.71
CA LEU A 150 17.62 0.48 -10.09
C LEU A 150 17.80 -0.88 -10.75
N PRO A 151 17.47 -1.04 -12.04
CA PRO A 151 17.79 -2.27 -12.74
C PRO A 151 19.31 -2.45 -12.80
N PRO A 152 19.84 -3.66 -12.51
CA PRO A 152 21.23 -3.97 -12.81
C PRO A 152 21.47 -3.85 -14.32
N GLU A 153 22.73 -3.68 -14.74
CA GLU A 153 23.09 -3.48 -16.15
C GLU A 153 22.51 -4.56 -17.07
N SER A 154 22.52 -5.82 -16.63
CA SER A 154 21.97 -6.96 -17.36
C SER A 154 20.44 -6.94 -17.56
N CYS A 155 19.73 -6.13 -16.78
CA CYS A 155 18.27 -5.95 -16.87
C CYS A 155 17.87 -4.64 -17.54
N ARG A 156 18.83 -3.76 -17.90
CA ARG A 156 18.51 -2.51 -18.58
C ARG A 156 17.95 -2.77 -19.97
N LEU A 157 16.97 -1.96 -20.37
CA LEU A 157 16.37 -2.03 -21.68
C LEU A 157 17.34 -1.45 -22.73
N PRO A 158 17.68 -2.19 -23.79
CA PRO A 158 18.67 -1.73 -24.77
C PRO A 158 18.16 -0.51 -25.54
N GLY A 159 19.05 0.45 -25.79
CA GLY A 159 18.77 1.61 -26.63
C GLY A 159 17.84 2.66 -26.03
N ARG A 160 17.55 2.60 -24.72
CA ARG A 160 16.73 3.61 -24.04
C ARG A 160 17.18 3.88 -22.60
N LYS A 161 16.81 5.05 -22.10
CA LYS A 161 16.91 5.40 -20.69
C LYS A 161 15.92 4.56 -19.84
N ILE A 162 16.22 4.44 -18.55
CA ILE A 162 15.49 3.61 -17.60
C ILE A 162 14.13 4.24 -17.26
N PRO A 163 12.99 3.61 -17.62
CA PRO A 163 11.67 4.10 -17.24
C PRO A 163 11.48 4.04 -15.71
N ILE A 164 10.70 4.96 -15.17
CA ILE A 164 10.51 5.09 -13.72
C ILE A 164 9.10 4.64 -13.35
N LEU A 165 8.96 3.83 -12.30
CA LEU A 165 7.70 3.47 -11.68
C LEU A 165 7.65 3.99 -10.24
N VAL A 166 6.78 4.96 -9.96
CA VAL A 166 6.53 5.43 -8.58
C VAL A 166 5.41 4.59 -7.97
N ASN A 167 5.72 3.90 -6.88
CA ASN A 167 4.81 2.99 -6.20
C ASN A 167 4.30 3.61 -4.88
N PHE A 168 2.99 3.84 -4.81
CA PHE A 168 2.31 4.44 -3.67
C PHE A 168 1.78 3.38 -2.70
N GLY A 169 2.03 3.62 -1.42
CA GLY A 169 1.45 2.83 -0.33
C GLY A 169 -0.06 2.96 -0.22
N GLY A 170 -0.69 1.98 0.43
CA GLY A 170 -2.06 2.04 0.92
C GLY A 170 -2.19 2.74 2.28
N ALA A 171 -3.29 2.48 2.97
CA ALA A 171 -3.62 3.10 4.25
C ALA A 171 -2.76 2.62 5.42
N ASP A 172 -2.39 1.34 5.40
CA ASP A 172 -1.73 0.63 6.49
C ASP A 172 -0.35 0.06 6.11
N SER A 173 0.14 0.41 4.92
CA SER A 173 1.40 -0.10 4.38
C SER A 173 2.60 0.78 4.77
N CYS A 174 3.78 0.23 4.55
CA CYS A 174 5.06 0.94 4.57
C CYS A 174 5.85 0.65 3.28
N GLN A 175 6.81 1.50 2.95
CA GLN A 175 7.64 1.31 1.75
C GLN A 175 8.38 -0.04 1.70
N GLU A 176 8.77 -0.61 2.84
CA GLU A 176 9.44 -1.91 2.91
C GLU A 176 8.51 -3.05 2.47
N GLU A 177 7.22 -2.97 2.78
CA GLU A 177 6.23 -3.95 2.32
C GLU A 177 6.01 -3.84 0.81
N LEU A 178 6.02 -2.61 0.28
CA LEU A 178 5.81 -2.33 -1.13
C LEU A 178 6.86 -3.01 -2.03
N PHE A 179 8.04 -3.32 -1.50
CA PHE A 179 9.06 -4.12 -2.19
C PHE A 179 8.51 -5.39 -2.82
N PHE A 180 7.65 -6.12 -2.10
CA PHE A 180 7.12 -7.40 -2.56
C PHE A 180 6.06 -7.27 -3.66
N MET A 181 5.58 -6.05 -3.94
CA MET A 181 4.55 -5.82 -4.96
C MET A 181 5.15 -5.41 -6.31
N TYR A 182 5.95 -4.34 -6.34
CA TYR A 182 6.49 -3.79 -7.60
C TYR A 182 8.02 -3.84 -7.70
N PRO A 183 8.82 -3.38 -6.70
CA PRO A 183 10.26 -3.43 -6.81
C PRO A 183 10.81 -4.84 -7.09
N SER A 184 10.32 -5.87 -6.41
CA SER A 184 10.80 -7.26 -6.56
C SER A 184 10.79 -7.79 -7.99
N SER A 185 9.88 -7.32 -8.85
CA SER A 185 9.78 -7.68 -10.26
C SER A 185 10.20 -6.55 -11.21
N GLY A 186 9.90 -5.29 -10.86
CA GLY A 186 10.08 -4.13 -11.73
C GLY A 186 11.54 -3.87 -12.10
N TYR A 187 12.49 -3.93 -11.15
CA TYR A 187 13.91 -3.73 -11.50
C TYR A 187 14.44 -4.84 -12.40
N ARG A 188 13.91 -6.07 -12.27
CA ARG A 188 14.28 -7.19 -13.15
C ARG A 188 13.74 -7.01 -14.57
N GLN A 189 12.65 -6.26 -14.70
CA GLN A 189 12.06 -5.87 -15.98
C GLN A 189 12.64 -4.56 -16.53
N GLY A 190 13.67 -3.98 -15.90
CA GLY A 190 14.35 -2.80 -16.43
C GLY A 190 13.76 -1.46 -16.00
N TYR A 191 12.86 -1.44 -15.02
CA TYR A 191 12.32 -0.21 -14.44
C TYR A 191 13.14 0.24 -13.22
N ALA A 192 13.35 1.55 -13.10
CA ALA A 192 13.67 2.14 -11.79
C ALA A 192 12.37 2.22 -10.98
N VAL A 193 12.29 1.57 -9.83
CA VAL A 193 11.07 1.59 -9.00
C VAL A 193 11.31 2.42 -7.76
N LEU A 194 10.48 3.43 -7.50
CA LEU A 194 10.53 4.23 -6.29
C LEU A 194 9.42 3.81 -5.32
N THR A 195 9.79 3.48 -4.09
CA THR A 195 8.84 3.43 -2.95
C THR A 195 9.19 4.54 -1.96
N PHE A 196 8.20 5.06 -1.25
CA PHE A 196 8.42 6.04 -0.18
C PHE A 196 7.27 5.98 0.84
N ASP A 197 7.54 6.47 2.05
CA ASP A 197 6.48 6.72 3.05
C ASP A 197 6.04 8.19 2.97
N GLY A 198 4.79 8.44 2.62
CA GLY A 198 4.19 9.77 2.60
C GLY A 198 3.41 10.12 3.87
N PRO A 199 2.69 11.26 3.86
CA PRO A 199 1.76 11.63 4.94
C PRO A 199 0.73 10.52 5.23
N GLY A 200 0.59 10.15 6.50
CA GLY A 200 -0.30 9.08 6.96
C GLY A 200 0.27 7.67 6.80
N GLN A 201 1.51 7.51 6.34
CA GLN A 201 2.10 6.21 6.01
C GLN A 201 3.39 5.94 6.77
N GLY A 202 3.64 4.64 7.00
CA GLY A 202 4.89 4.11 7.54
C GLY A 202 5.54 4.97 8.61
N VAL A 203 6.84 5.22 8.46
CA VAL A 203 7.62 5.91 9.50
C VAL A 203 7.25 7.40 9.63
N MET A 204 6.69 8.01 8.58
CA MET A 204 6.28 9.42 8.62
C MET A 204 5.12 9.63 9.61
N LEU A 205 4.14 8.73 9.59
CA LEU A 205 3.07 8.73 10.58
C LEU A 205 3.61 8.35 11.98
N ARG A 206 4.43 7.29 12.07
CA ARG A 206 4.89 6.77 13.37
C ARG A 206 5.81 7.73 14.12
N ARG A 207 6.72 8.40 13.42
CA ARG A 207 7.75 9.27 14.03
C ARG A 207 7.30 10.72 14.14
N HIS A 208 6.63 11.24 13.11
CA HIS A 208 6.35 12.67 13.00
C HIS A 208 4.87 13.01 13.20
N GLY A 209 3.99 12.01 13.32
CA GLY A 209 2.55 12.26 13.38
C GLY A 209 2.02 12.94 12.11
N LEU A 210 2.74 12.82 10.99
CA LEU A 210 2.35 13.44 9.74
C LEU A 210 1.12 12.72 9.20
N VAL A 211 -0.05 13.35 9.35
CA VAL A 211 -1.35 12.75 9.03
C VAL A 211 -1.62 12.72 7.53
N MET A 212 -2.52 11.83 7.15
CA MET A 212 -2.94 11.60 5.78
C MET A 212 -3.67 12.79 5.17
N ARG A 213 -3.50 12.98 3.86
CA ARG A 213 -4.18 14.04 3.10
C ARG A 213 -4.92 13.51 1.88
N PRO A 214 -6.08 14.09 1.53
CA PRO A 214 -6.88 13.61 0.40
C PRO A 214 -6.34 14.03 -0.97
N ASN A 215 -5.65 15.18 -1.05
CA ASN A 215 -5.09 15.74 -2.27
C ASN A 215 -3.67 15.23 -2.52
N TRP A 216 -3.56 13.93 -2.78
CA TRP A 216 -2.28 13.22 -2.96
C TRP A 216 -1.44 13.71 -4.15
N GLU A 217 -2.08 14.37 -5.14
CA GLU A 217 -1.39 14.99 -6.27
C GLU A 217 -0.29 15.96 -5.84
N ILE A 218 -0.45 16.61 -4.68
CA ILE A 218 0.55 17.52 -4.10
C ILE A 218 1.77 16.74 -3.58
N VAL A 219 1.56 15.54 -3.03
CA VAL A 219 2.66 14.66 -2.59
C VAL A 219 3.39 14.12 -3.81
N SER A 220 2.65 13.62 -4.81
CA SER A 220 3.27 13.10 -6.03
C SER A 220 4.04 14.15 -6.81
N GLU A 221 3.54 15.40 -6.87
CA GLU A 221 4.26 16.51 -7.52
C GLU A 221 5.65 16.70 -6.88
N ARG A 222 5.74 16.74 -5.55
CA ARG A 222 7.03 16.87 -4.83
C ARG A 222 7.95 15.68 -5.04
N VAL A 223 7.40 14.47 -5.10
CA VAL A 223 8.18 13.25 -5.37
C VAL A 223 8.73 13.26 -6.80
N ILE A 224 7.92 13.66 -7.78
CA ILE A 224 8.34 13.75 -9.18
C ILE A 224 9.36 14.89 -9.37
N ASP A 225 9.15 16.06 -8.76
CA ASP A 225 10.13 17.17 -8.75
C ASP A 225 11.49 16.68 -8.26
N HIS A 226 11.49 15.97 -7.13
CA HIS A 226 12.73 15.41 -6.56
C HIS A 226 13.38 14.39 -7.50
N LEU A 227 12.61 13.52 -8.15
CA LEU A 227 13.13 12.54 -9.11
C LEU A 227 13.77 13.23 -10.33
N VAL A 228 13.16 14.30 -10.84
CA VAL A 228 13.72 15.10 -11.94
C VAL A 228 15.05 15.73 -11.52
N ASP A 229 15.09 16.39 -10.37
CA ASP A 229 16.32 16.98 -9.82
C ASP A 229 17.40 15.94 -9.53
N PHE A 230 17.00 14.78 -8.99
CA PHE A 230 17.90 13.67 -8.70
C PHE A 230 18.50 13.09 -9.99
N SER A 231 17.69 12.88 -11.02
CA SER A 231 18.13 12.46 -12.35
C SER A 231 19.13 13.44 -12.96
N ALA A 232 18.84 14.75 -12.91
CA ALA A 232 19.74 15.80 -13.42
C ALA A 232 21.10 15.84 -12.72
N LYS A 233 21.14 15.55 -11.40
CA LYS A 233 22.37 15.47 -10.61
C LYS A 233 23.14 14.16 -10.80
N ASN A 234 22.49 13.12 -11.33
CA ASN A 234 23.05 11.77 -11.49
C ASN A 234 22.85 11.27 -12.94
N PRO A 235 23.37 11.97 -13.96
CA PRO A 235 23.10 11.64 -15.36
C PRO A 235 23.58 10.25 -15.78
N ASN A 236 24.57 9.68 -15.08
CA ASN A 236 25.10 8.34 -15.27
C ASN A 236 24.09 7.22 -14.92
N LEU A 237 23.03 7.53 -14.18
CA LEU A 237 21.96 6.59 -13.91
C LEU A 237 21.02 6.42 -15.10
N GLU A 238 21.06 7.33 -16.08
CA GLU A 238 20.24 7.26 -17.30
C GLU A 238 18.73 7.11 -17.02
N LEU A 239 18.22 7.80 -15.99
CA LEU A 239 16.79 7.78 -15.67
C LEU A 239 15.98 8.54 -16.74
N ASP A 240 14.88 7.93 -17.17
CA ASP A 240 13.94 8.48 -18.15
C ASP A 240 12.80 9.22 -17.43
N VAL A 241 13.01 10.51 -17.17
CA VAL A 241 12.01 11.37 -16.52
C VAL A 241 10.84 11.73 -17.46
N ASP A 242 10.94 11.38 -18.74
CA ASP A 242 9.85 11.51 -19.71
C ASP A 242 8.98 10.24 -19.77
N SER A 243 9.41 9.13 -19.13
CA SER A 243 8.70 7.85 -19.02
C SER A 243 8.41 7.49 -17.56
N ILE A 244 7.66 8.35 -16.86
CA ILE A 244 7.24 8.12 -15.47
C ILE A 244 5.88 7.43 -15.45
N ALA A 245 5.80 6.25 -14.86
CA ALA A 245 4.56 5.57 -14.51
C ALA A 245 4.29 5.65 -13.01
N VAL A 246 3.03 5.53 -12.62
CA VAL A 246 2.61 5.42 -11.23
C VAL A 246 1.80 4.16 -10.98
N ALA A 247 1.95 3.58 -9.80
CA ALA A 247 1.12 2.47 -9.36
C ALA A 247 0.79 2.54 -7.88
N GLY A 248 -0.30 1.90 -7.47
CA GLY A 248 -0.60 1.69 -6.06
C GLY A 248 -1.79 0.76 -5.87
N ALA A 249 -1.94 0.25 -4.65
CA ALA A 249 -3.00 -0.69 -4.30
C ALA A 249 -3.82 -0.24 -3.09
N SER A 250 -5.11 -0.60 -3.06
CA SER A 250 -6.06 -0.12 -2.06
C SER A 250 -6.13 1.42 -2.11
N MET A 251 -5.89 2.12 -1.00
CA MET A 251 -5.77 3.59 -1.03
C MET A 251 -4.63 4.11 -1.92
N GLY A 252 -3.59 3.30 -2.14
CA GLY A 252 -2.56 3.60 -3.13
C GLY A 252 -3.11 3.66 -4.56
N GLY A 253 -4.20 2.94 -4.85
CA GLY A 253 -4.91 3.03 -6.12
C GLY A 253 -5.61 4.38 -6.31
N TYR A 254 -6.21 4.92 -5.25
CA TYR A 254 -6.74 6.30 -5.23
C TYR A 254 -5.62 7.32 -5.44
N TYR A 255 -4.48 7.14 -4.76
CA TYR A 255 -3.29 7.97 -4.93
C TYR A 255 -2.72 7.93 -6.35
N ALA A 256 -2.66 6.74 -6.97
CA ALA A 256 -2.20 6.56 -8.34
C ALA A 256 -3.10 7.32 -9.34
N LEU A 257 -4.43 7.24 -9.17
CA LEU A 257 -5.37 7.98 -10.02
C LEU A 257 -5.24 9.51 -9.86
N ARG A 258 -4.96 9.99 -8.65
CA ARG A 258 -4.71 11.43 -8.43
C ARG A 258 -3.40 11.89 -9.04
N ALA A 259 -2.32 11.13 -8.83
CA ALA A 259 -1.03 11.42 -9.45
C ALA A 259 -1.08 11.39 -10.99
N ALA A 260 -1.94 10.56 -11.58
CA ALA A 260 -2.09 10.42 -13.03
C ALA A 260 -2.65 11.66 -13.75
N ALA A 261 -3.14 12.66 -13.02
CA ALA A 261 -3.51 13.96 -13.58
C ALA A 261 -2.29 14.86 -13.87
N ASP A 262 -1.10 14.55 -13.33
CA ASP A 262 0.13 15.25 -13.65
C ASP A 262 0.59 14.87 -15.08
N PRO A 263 0.80 15.84 -15.99
CA PRO A 263 1.16 15.55 -17.39
C PRO A 263 2.52 14.86 -17.56
N ARG A 264 3.37 14.83 -16.52
CA ARG A 264 4.62 14.07 -16.51
C ARG A 264 4.39 12.56 -16.37
N VAL A 265 3.26 12.17 -15.77
CA VAL A 265 2.88 10.75 -15.64
C VAL A 265 2.35 10.24 -16.99
N LYS A 266 2.97 9.17 -17.48
CA LYS A 266 2.70 8.57 -18.80
C LYS A 266 1.92 7.27 -18.75
N ALA A 267 1.76 6.67 -17.57
CA ALA A 267 0.90 5.50 -17.37
C ALA A 267 0.52 5.34 -15.90
N CYS A 268 -0.66 4.79 -15.64
CA CYS A 268 -1.17 4.56 -14.28
C CYS A 268 -1.69 3.14 -14.09
N VAL A 269 -1.29 2.50 -13.00
CA VAL A 269 -1.86 1.23 -12.52
C VAL A 269 -2.54 1.45 -11.18
N SER A 270 -3.86 1.38 -11.17
CA SER A 270 -4.69 1.55 -9.98
C SER A 270 -5.30 0.22 -9.56
N ILE A 271 -4.76 -0.38 -8.49
CA ILE A 271 -5.21 -1.68 -8.00
C ILE A 271 -6.23 -1.51 -6.87
N ASP A 272 -7.48 -1.85 -7.16
CA ASP A 272 -8.59 -1.86 -6.22
C ASP A 272 -8.78 -0.48 -5.53
N PRO A 273 -8.94 0.62 -6.30
CA PRO A 273 -9.18 1.96 -5.74
C PRO A 273 -10.61 2.07 -5.19
N PHE A 274 -10.80 2.92 -4.19
CA PHE A 274 -12.12 3.49 -3.90
C PHE A 274 -12.37 4.72 -4.77
N PHE A 275 -13.63 4.94 -5.14
CA PHE A 275 -14.07 6.21 -5.75
C PHE A 275 -14.35 7.28 -4.69
N ASP A 276 -15.01 6.86 -3.61
CA ASP A 276 -15.36 7.70 -2.46
C ASP A 276 -15.15 6.89 -1.17
N MET A 277 -14.36 7.43 -0.24
CA MET A 277 -14.04 6.71 0.99
C MET A 277 -15.20 6.73 2.00
N TRP A 278 -16.17 7.64 1.86
CA TRP A 278 -17.40 7.60 2.65
C TRP A 278 -18.25 6.38 2.27
N ASP A 279 -18.44 6.15 0.97
CA ASP A 279 -19.18 4.99 0.47
C ASP A 279 -18.51 3.70 0.96
N PHE A 280 -17.17 3.65 0.88
CA PHE A 280 -16.37 2.56 1.45
C PHE A 280 -16.61 2.35 2.96
N GLY A 281 -16.46 3.41 3.77
CA GLY A 281 -16.57 3.33 5.22
C GLY A 281 -17.99 3.07 5.73
N THR A 282 -18.99 3.25 4.87
CA THR A 282 -20.41 3.11 5.22
C THR A 282 -21.13 1.96 4.48
N ALA A 283 -20.41 1.17 3.68
CA ALA A 283 -20.96 0.07 2.89
C ALA A 283 -21.79 -0.96 3.70
N HIS A 284 -21.42 -1.18 4.96
CA HIS A 284 -22.12 -2.12 5.85
C HIS A 284 -23.16 -1.45 6.77
N VAL A 285 -23.37 -0.14 6.65
CA VAL A 285 -24.31 0.62 7.49
C VAL A 285 -25.64 0.75 6.77
N SER A 286 -26.75 0.49 7.46
CA SER A 286 -28.07 0.59 6.84
C SER A 286 -28.37 2.00 6.32
N ARG A 287 -28.97 2.10 5.14
CA ARG A 287 -29.32 3.40 4.52
C ARG A 287 -30.25 4.25 5.40
N LEU A 288 -31.16 3.61 6.13
CA LEU A 288 -32.06 4.28 7.09
C LEU A 288 -31.27 4.92 8.24
N PHE A 289 -30.30 4.19 8.79
CA PHE A 289 -29.43 4.70 9.85
C PHE A 289 -28.57 5.86 9.36
N LEU A 290 -27.93 5.72 8.19
CA LEU A 290 -27.15 6.80 7.58
C LEU A 290 -28.02 8.04 7.31
N SER A 291 -29.24 7.85 6.79
CA SER A 291 -30.18 8.94 6.56
C SER A 291 -30.57 9.64 7.86
N ALA A 292 -30.91 8.90 8.92
CA ALA A 292 -31.23 9.48 10.22
C ALA A 292 -30.05 10.28 10.79
N TRP A 293 -28.82 9.76 10.68
CA TRP A 293 -27.63 10.49 11.14
C TRP A 293 -27.38 11.75 10.29
N MET A 294 -27.40 11.61 8.97
CA MET A 294 -27.09 12.70 8.05
C MET A 294 -28.13 13.82 8.05
N ASN A 295 -29.40 13.50 8.37
CA ASN A 295 -30.48 14.48 8.53
C ASN A 295 -30.52 15.09 9.95
N GLY A 296 -29.58 14.75 10.83
CA GLY A 296 -29.48 15.30 12.19
C GLY A 296 -30.44 14.68 13.21
N TRP A 297 -31.11 13.57 12.88
CA TRP A 297 -32.00 12.87 13.81
C TRP A 297 -31.20 12.05 14.84
N MET A 298 -29.93 11.76 14.57
CA MET A 298 -28.99 11.19 15.53
C MET A 298 -27.79 12.12 15.71
N SER A 299 -27.44 12.43 16.96
CA SER A 299 -26.26 13.23 17.27
C SER A 299 -24.97 12.43 17.10
N ARG A 300 -23.83 13.13 17.00
CA ARG A 300 -22.50 12.48 16.96
C ARG A 300 -22.24 11.64 18.20
N ASP A 301 -22.66 12.11 19.38
CA ASP A 301 -22.48 11.37 20.65
C ASP A 301 -23.19 10.01 20.65
N VAL A 302 -24.36 9.91 19.99
CA VAL A 302 -25.08 8.64 19.85
C VAL A 302 -24.28 7.67 18.97
N ILE A 303 -23.74 8.15 17.84
CA ILE A 303 -22.91 7.35 16.94
C ILE A 303 -21.63 6.90 17.64
N ASP A 304 -20.95 7.82 18.31
CA ASP A 304 -19.71 7.53 19.02
C ASP A 304 -19.94 6.53 20.15
N THR A 305 -21.01 6.68 20.93
CA THR A 305 -21.38 5.73 22.00
C THR A 305 -21.66 4.34 21.43
N LEU A 306 -22.41 4.25 20.33
CA LEU A 306 -22.70 3.00 19.65
C LEU A 306 -21.42 2.33 19.15
N MET A 307 -20.60 3.05 18.39
CA MET A 307 -19.36 2.52 17.81
C MET A 307 -18.35 2.13 18.89
N ASN A 308 -18.24 2.92 19.96
CA ASN A 308 -17.40 2.61 21.12
C ASN A 308 -17.88 1.37 21.88
N THR A 309 -19.18 1.07 21.85
CA THR A 309 -19.73 -0.16 22.41
C THR A 309 -19.46 -1.35 21.48
N LEU A 310 -19.78 -1.24 20.19
CA LEU A 310 -19.61 -2.32 19.20
C LEU A 310 -18.14 -2.77 19.09
N LYS A 311 -17.18 -1.84 19.15
CA LYS A 311 -15.75 -2.18 19.08
C LYS A 311 -15.25 -3.00 20.28
N THR A 312 -16.00 -3.09 21.38
CA THR A 312 -15.65 -3.98 22.50
C THR A 312 -15.92 -5.45 22.20
N PHE A 313 -16.81 -5.73 21.23
CA PHE A 313 -17.19 -7.08 20.81
C PHE A 313 -16.53 -7.54 19.51
N SER A 314 -15.93 -6.63 18.74
CA SER A 314 -15.24 -6.93 17.48
C SER A 314 -13.84 -6.34 17.48
N PHE A 315 -12.83 -7.21 17.53
CA PHE A 315 -11.43 -6.79 17.42
C PHE A 315 -11.15 -6.12 16.07
N GLN A 316 -11.69 -6.65 14.97
CA GLN A 316 -11.52 -6.06 13.65
C GLN A 316 -12.03 -4.61 13.61
N LEU A 317 -13.25 -4.37 14.10
CA LEU A 317 -13.81 -3.00 14.14
C LEU A 317 -12.98 -2.07 15.03
N LYS A 318 -12.50 -2.57 16.18
CA LYS A 318 -11.61 -1.82 17.06
C LYS A 318 -10.30 -1.43 16.35
N TRP A 319 -9.74 -2.36 15.59
CA TRP A 319 -8.52 -2.15 14.83
C TRP A 319 -8.75 -1.17 13.67
N GLU A 320 -9.84 -1.30 12.91
CA GLU A 320 -10.19 -0.40 11.80
C GLU A 320 -10.36 1.05 12.26
N ILE A 321 -11.14 1.28 13.34
CA ILE A 321 -11.32 2.62 13.93
C ILE A 321 -9.97 3.17 14.41
N SER A 322 -9.15 2.33 15.04
CA SER A 322 -7.83 2.72 15.53
C SER A 322 -6.91 3.14 14.39
N VAL A 323 -6.81 2.33 13.35
CA VAL A 323 -5.93 2.59 12.21
C VAL A 323 -6.40 3.85 11.46
N ALA A 324 -7.70 3.95 11.17
CA ALA A 324 -8.27 5.12 10.52
C ALA A 324 -8.09 6.40 11.35
N GLY A 325 -8.38 6.32 12.64
CA GLY A 325 -8.16 7.43 13.55
C GLY A 325 -6.70 7.85 13.66
N THR A 326 -5.78 6.89 13.64
CA THR A 326 -4.34 7.19 13.70
C THR A 326 -3.88 7.95 12.46
N PHE A 327 -4.19 7.45 11.26
CA PHE A 327 -3.70 8.10 10.05
C PHE A 327 -4.44 9.41 9.71
N PHE A 328 -5.66 9.63 10.23
CA PHE A 328 -6.35 10.92 10.11
C PHE A 328 -6.05 11.90 11.24
N GLY A 329 -5.45 11.44 12.35
CA GLY A 329 -5.27 12.24 13.55
C GLY A 329 -6.59 12.56 14.26
N LEU A 330 -7.52 11.61 14.29
CA LEU A 330 -8.87 11.76 14.85
C LEU A 330 -9.21 10.60 15.79
N SER A 331 -9.87 10.88 16.91
CA SER A 331 -10.18 9.90 17.95
C SER A 331 -11.66 9.49 17.99
N SER A 332 -12.54 10.35 17.50
CA SER A 332 -13.99 10.11 17.42
C SER A 332 -14.36 9.27 16.19
N PRO A 333 -15.08 8.13 16.34
CA PRO A 333 -15.58 7.33 15.22
C PRO A 333 -16.42 8.14 14.21
N SER A 334 -17.29 9.02 14.68
CA SER A 334 -18.12 9.87 13.84
C SER A 334 -17.29 10.90 13.07
N ASP A 335 -16.29 11.52 13.70
CA ASP A 335 -15.37 12.43 13.02
C ASP A 335 -14.51 11.71 11.99
N ILE A 336 -14.02 10.50 12.29
CA ILE A 336 -13.29 9.65 11.35
C ILE A 336 -14.13 9.40 10.09
N LEU A 337 -15.37 8.93 10.26
CA LEU A 337 -16.27 8.67 9.14
C LEU A 337 -16.58 9.94 8.35
N LEU A 338 -16.90 11.05 9.01
CA LEU A 338 -17.15 12.33 8.33
C LEU A 338 -15.90 12.84 7.60
N HIS A 339 -14.70 12.59 8.12
CA HIS A 339 -13.45 12.95 7.49
C HIS A 339 -13.19 12.17 6.20
N MET A 340 -13.64 10.90 6.12
CA MET A 340 -13.54 10.09 4.89
C MET A 340 -14.20 10.75 3.67
N LYS A 341 -15.22 11.61 3.85
CA LYS A 341 -15.84 12.37 2.74
C LYS A 341 -14.86 13.26 1.98
N LYS A 342 -13.75 13.65 2.61
CA LYS A 342 -12.71 14.45 1.96
C LYS A 342 -11.92 13.64 0.94
N PHE A 343 -11.93 12.30 1.04
CA PHE A 343 -11.22 11.38 0.17
C PHE A 343 -12.18 10.87 -0.91
N SER A 344 -12.34 11.68 -1.95
CA SER A 344 -13.28 11.39 -3.04
C SER A 344 -12.74 11.87 -4.38
N LEU A 345 -13.06 11.09 -5.42
CA LEU A 345 -12.86 11.44 -6.82
C LEU A 345 -14.10 12.13 -7.42
N ALA A 346 -15.19 12.23 -6.66
CA ALA A 346 -16.41 12.91 -7.08
C ALA A 346 -16.23 14.43 -7.19
N GLY A 347 -16.91 15.04 -8.15
CA GLY A 347 -16.94 16.47 -8.40
C GLY A 347 -17.53 17.27 -7.25
N SER A 348 -18.47 16.68 -6.49
CA SER A 348 -19.06 17.30 -5.30
C SER A 348 -18.04 17.63 -4.20
N GLN A 349 -16.88 16.99 -4.22
CA GLN A 349 -15.76 17.25 -3.30
C GLN A 349 -14.60 18.01 -3.98
N GLN A 350 -14.69 18.32 -5.27
CA GLN A 350 -13.69 19.12 -5.98
C GLN A 350 -14.09 20.61 -6.00
N LYS A 351 -13.10 21.49 -6.04
CA LYS A 351 -13.32 22.95 -6.03
C LYS A 351 -14.08 23.47 -7.25
N ASP A 352 -13.95 22.81 -8.38
CA ASP A 352 -14.56 23.15 -9.66
C ASP A 352 -15.87 22.39 -9.93
N GLY A 353 -16.29 21.50 -9.02
CA GLY A 353 -17.50 20.69 -9.19
C GLY A 353 -17.37 19.55 -10.20
N VAL A 354 -16.19 19.32 -10.79
CA VAL A 354 -15.98 18.32 -11.84
C VAL A 354 -15.30 17.08 -11.26
N ASP A 355 -15.77 15.89 -11.65
CA ASP A 355 -15.16 14.61 -11.26
C ASP A 355 -13.65 14.63 -11.56
N TYR A 356 -12.84 14.25 -10.57
CA TYR A 356 -11.39 14.38 -10.63
C TYR A 356 -10.80 13.62 -11.82
N LEU A 357 -11.36 12.45 -12.13
CA LEU A 357 -10.86 11.54 -13.16
C LEU A 357 -10.97 12.08 -14.59
N THR A 358 -11.75 13.14 -14.81
CA THR A 358 -11.75 13.89 -16.08
C THR A 358 -10.40 14.52 -16.39
N ARG A 359 -9.53 14.72 -15.39
CA ARG A 359 -8.19 15.31 -15.55
C ARG A 359 -7.15 14.30 -16.04
N VAL A 360 -7.45 13.00 -15.97
CA VAL A 360 -6.51 11.94 -16.34
C VAL A 360 -6.61 11.68 -17.85
N VAL A 361 -5.45 11.72 -18.51
CA VAL A 361 -5.33 11.54 -19.97
C VAL A 361 -4.34 10.45 -20.37
N CYS A 362 -3.47 10.02 -19.44
CA CYS A 362 -2.53 8.93 -19.71
C CYS A 362 -3.25 7.56 -19.69
N PRO A 363 -2.67 6.51 -20.31
CA PRO A 363 -3.16 5.15 -20.18
C PRO A 363 -3.35 4.70 -18.73
N VAL A 364 -4.46 4.00 -18.45
CA VAL A 364 -4.79 3.51 -17.11
C VAL A 364 -5.23 2.04 -17.13
N LEU A 365 -4.63 1.23 -16.24
CA LEU A 365 -5.16 -0.06 -15.82
C LEU A 365 -5.86 0.13 -14.47
N VAL A 366 -7.16 -0.14 -14.42
CA VAL A 366 -7.93 -0.19 -13.17
C VAL A 366 -8.23 -1.64 -12.84
N SER A 367 -7.97 -2.05 -11.61
CA SER A 367 -8.32 -3.38 -11.14
C SER A 367 -9.36 -3.32 -10.03
N GLY A 368 -10.22 -4.35 -9.96
CA GLY A 368 -11.16 -4.56 -8.86
C GLY A 368 -10.94 -5.91 -8.17
N SER A 369 -11.46 -6.03 -6.96
CA SER A 369 -11.34 -7.23 -6.13
C SER A 369 -12.67 -7.97 -6.09
N GLY A 370 -12.83 -9.01 -6.92
CA GLY A 370 -14.07 -9.79 -7.01
C GLY A 370 -14.45 -10.56 -5.73
N ASN A 371 -13.52 -10.69 -4.77
CA ASN A 371 -13.73 -11.25 -3.44
C ASN A 371 -13.09 -10.34 -2.38
N SER A 372 -13.37 -9.04 -2.45
CA SER A 372 -12.87 -8.10 -1.44
C SER A 372 -13.52 -8.31 -0.08
N LEU A 373 -12.75 -8.02 0.97
CA LEU A 373 -13.30 -7.80 2.30
C LEU A 373 -13.91 -6.39 2.45
N TYR A 374 -13.56 -5.46 1.56
CA TYR A 374 -13.78 -4.03 1.80
C TYR A 374 -14.36 -3.23 0.63
N LEU A 375 -14.16 -3.66 -0.62
CA LEU A 375 -14.58 -2.90 -1.81
C LEU A 375 -15.54 -3.70 -2.69
N ASP A 376 -16.68 -3.09 -3.00
CA ASP A 376 -17.53 -3.54 -4.08
C ASP A 376 -16.98 -3.06 -5.44
N VAL A 377 -17.04 -3.94 -6.45
CA VAL A 377 -16.48 -3.68 -7.79
C VAL A 377 -17.30 -2.61 -8.52
N ASP A 378 -18.62 -2.63 -8.42
CA ASP A 378 -19.48 -1.74 -9.18
C ASP A 378 -19.44 -0.32 -8.60
N GLU A 379 -19.54 -0.19 -7.27
CA GLU A 379 -19.58 1.11 -6.61
C GLU A 379 -18.23 1.87 -6.64
N HIS A 380 -17.12 1.17 -6.84
CA HIS A 380 -15.79 1.76 -6.81
C HIS A 380 -14.96 1.52 -8.08
N THR A 381 -14.58 0.28 -8.36
CA THR A 381 -13.69 -0.02 -9.50
C THR A 381 -14.30 0.42 -10.82
N LYS A 382 -15.56 0.02 -11.07
CA LYS A 382 -16.26 0.37 -12.30
C LYS A 382 -16.51 1.87 -12.39
N ARG A 383 -16.87 2.52 -11.28
CA ARG A 383 -17.06 3.98 -11.23
C ARG A 383 -15.77 4.74 -11.53
N CYS A 384 -14.62 4.28 -10.98
CA CYS A 384 -13.31 4.80 -11.34
C CYS A 384 -13.01 4.59 -12.82
N TYR A 385 -13.25 3.38 -13.35
CA TYR A 385 -13.10 3.11 -14.77
C TYR A 385 -13.96 4.09 -15.58
N ASP A 386 -15.27 4.12 -15.41
CA ASP A 386 -16.20 4.97 -16.18
C ASP A 386 -15.84 6.47 -16.10
N GLY A 387 -15.36 6.96 -14.95
CA GLY A 387 -14.97 8.36 -14.75
C GLY A 387 -13.73 8.82 -15.51
N LEU A 388 -12.89 7.90 -16.03
CA LEU A 388 -11.76 8.20 -16.90
C LEU A 388 -12.24 8.50 -18.34
N VAL A 389 -13.02 9.56 -18.51
CA VAL A 389 -13.70 9.89 -19.77
C VAL A 389 -12.76 10.43 -20.85
N ASN A 390 -11.60 10.96 -20.46
CA ASN A 390 -10.60 11.52 -21.37
C ASN A 390 -9.43 10.55 -21.67
N VAL A 391 -9.50 9.32 -21.17
CA VAL A 391 -8.57 8.24 -21.52
C VAL A 391 -9.18 7.42 -22.66
N PRO A 392 -8.54 7.32 -23.84
CA PRO A 392 -9.03 6.52 -24.95
C PRO A 392 -9.26 5.06 -24.55
N LEU A 393 -10.28 4.41 -25.12
CA LEU A 393 -10.67 3.04 -24.76
C LEU A 393 -9.53 2.03 -24.97
N GLU A 394 -8.74 2.21 -26.01
CA GLU A 394 -7.55 1.40 -26.33
C GLU A 394 -6.43 1.53 -25.27
N ASN A 395 -6.45 2.61 -24.48
CA ASN A 395 -5.47 2.92 -23.44
C ASN A 395 -6.04 2.70 -22.03
N LYS A 396 -7.20 2.05 -21.92
CA LYS A 396 -7.97 1.95 -20.69
C LYS A 396 -8.43 0.52 -20.43
N GLU A 397 -7.77 -0.15 -19.49
CA GLU A 397 -8.01 -1.56 -19.18
C GLU A 397 -8.69 -1.75 -17.82
N MET A 398 -9.59 -2.73 -17.72
CA MET A 398 -10.18 -3.16 -16.46
C MET A 398 -9.85 -4.62 -16.17
N TRP A 399 -9.33 -4.91 -14.98
CA TRP A 399 -9.03 -6.26 -14.53
C TRP A 399 -9.81 -6.61 -13.25
N VAL A 400 -10.82 -7.48 -13.37
CA VAL A 400 -11.58 -8.01 -12.23
C VAL A 400 -11.48 -9.54 -12.23
N PRO A 401 -10.57 -10.13 -11.43
CA PRO A 401 -10.42 -11.57 -11.33
C PRO A 401 -11.52 -12.23 -10.49
N ALA A 402 -11.84 -13.49 -10.82
CA ALA A 402 -12.97 -14.22 -10.23
C ALA A 402 -12.59 -15.08 -9.01
N SER A 403 -11.31 -15.41 -8.83
CA SER A 403 -10.86 -16.26 -7.71
C SER A 403 -9.56 -15.76 -7.06
N PRO A 404 -9.29 -16.13 -5.79
CA PRO A 404 -8.09 -15.67 -5.08
C PRO A 404 -6.78 -15.98 -5.83
N GLY A 405 -6.67 -17.16 -6.44
CA GLY A 405 -5.49 -17.54 -7.24
C GLY A 405 -5.32 -16.72 -8.52
N GLN A 406 -6.41 -16.10 -9.00
CA GLN A 406 -6.38 -15.12 -10.09
C GLN A 406 -6.18 -13.68 -9.59
N GLY A 407 -6.07 -13.45 -8.28
CA GLY A 407 -5.93 -12.13 -7.66
C GLY A 407 -7.24 -11.48 -7.22
N SER A 408 -8.30 -12.23 -6.90
CA SER A 408 -9.58 -11.61 -6.48
C SER A 408 -9.62 -11.10 -5.04
N LEU A 409 -8.54 -11.25 -4.26
CA LEU A 409 -8.43 -10.64 -2.94
C LEU A 409 -8.00 -9.17 -3.05
N GLN A 410 -8.36 -8.37 -2.05
CA GLN A 410 -8.01 -6.95 -1.96
C GLN A 410 -6.50 -6.75 -2.15
N ALA A 411 -6.12 -5.76 -2.97
CA ALA A 411 -4.74 -5.43 -3.30
C ALA A 411 -3.95 -6.60 -3.95
N LYS A 412 -4.65 -7.61 -4.47
CA LYS A 412 -4.08 -8.82 -5.07
C LYS A 412 -3.24 -9.64 -4.09
N MET A 413 -3.54 -9.54 -2.79
CA MET A 413 -2.83 -10.31 -1.77
C MET A 413 -2.97 -11.80 -2.01
N GLY A 414 -1.86 -12.52 -1.92
CA GLY A 414 -1.74 -13.92 -2.32
C GLY A 414 -1.46 -14.16 -3.81
N ALA A 415 -1.51 -13.14 -4.66
CA ALA A 415 -1.23 -13.21 -6.10
C ALA A 415 -0.28 -12.08 -6.57
N VAL A 416 0.66 -11.66 -5.73
CA VAL A 416 1.54 -10.50 -5.97
C VAL A 416 2.38 -10.64 -7.23
N ALA A 417 2.84 -11.85 -7.57
CA ALA A 417 3.58 -12.08 -8.81
C ALA A 417 2.72 -11.90 -10.07
N LEU A 418 1.45 -12.35 -10.02
CA LEU A 418 0.49 -12.13 -11.10
C LEU A 418 0.12 -10.64 -11.23
N CYS A 419 -0.01 -9.94 -10.09
CA CYS A 419 -0.19 -8.49 -10.06
C CYS A 419 0.97 -7.78 -10.78
N GLY A 420 2.21 -8.05 -10.36
CA GLY A 420 3.40 -7.50 -11.00
C GLY A 420 3.48 -7.82 -12.49
N GLN A 421 3.18 -9.06 -12.88
CA GLN A 421 3.15 -9.48 -14.29
C GLN A 421 2.16 -8.64 -15.12
N ARG A 422 0.89 -8.59 -14.71
CA ARG A 422 -0.16 -7.88 -15.49
C ARG A 422 0.10 -6.38 -15.54
N SER A 423 0.49 -5.80 -14.41
CA SER A 423 0.80 -4.38 -14.32
C SER A 423 2.00 -4.00 -15.21
N LEU A 424 3.10 -4.75 -15.15
CA LEU A 424 4.29 -4.44 -15.96
C LEU A 424 4.03 -4.68 -17.46
N GLN A 425 3.25 -5.70 -17.82
CA GLN A 425 2.83 -5.90 -19.22
C GLN A 425 1.99 -4.74 -19.75
N PHE A 426 1.09 -4.19 -18.92
CA PHE A 426 0.34 -2.99 -19.27
C PHE A 426 1.26 -1.77 -19.42
N LEU A 427 2.17 -1.56 -18.45
CA LEU A 427 3.12 -0.46 -18.48
C LEU A 427 4.08 -0.53 -19.67
N ASP A 428 4.52 -1.72 -20.08
CA ASP A 428 5.35 -1.90 -21.25
C ASP A 428 4.64 -1.38 -22.50
N ARG A 429 3.37 -1.77 -22.71
CA ARG A 429 2.56 -1.26 -23.84
C ARG A 429 2.37 0.25 -23.76
N ALA A 430 2.02 0.77 -22.59
CA ALA A 430 1.77 2.19 -22.39
C ALA A 430 3.02 3.08 -22.61
N LEU A 431 4.22 2.54 -22.33
CA LEU A 431 5.50 3.26 -22.47
C LEU A 431 6.30 2.87 -23.74
N GLY A 432 5.67 2.13 -24.66
CA GLY A 432 6.30 1.70 -25.92
C GLY A 432 7.53 0.81 -25.72
N ILE A 433 7.52 -0.03 -24.68
CA ILE A 433 8.57 -1.02 -24.43
C ILE A 433 8.17 -2.32 -25.14
N ASP A 434 8.91 -2.67 -26.19
CA ASP A 434 8.75 -3.96 -26.86
C ASP A 434 9.73 -4.98 -26.27
N ARG A 435 9.21 -6.16 -25.92
CA ARG A 435 10.01 -7.26 -25.37
C ARG A 435 9.92 -8.46 -26.31
N PRO A 436 11.05 -9.05 -26.71
CA PRO A 436 11.01 -10.22 -27.58
C PRO A 436 10.26 -11.38 -26.88
N PRO A 437 9.40 -12.11 -27.60
CA PRO A 437 8.72 -13.26 -27.03
C PRO A 437 9.73 -14.32 -26.60
N VAL A 438 9.48 -14.96 -25.45
CA VAL A 438 10.26 -16.13 -25.02
C VAL A 438 9.81 -17.31 -25.87
N LEU A 439 10.65 -17.72 -26.81
CA LEU A 439 10.47 -18.97 -27.55
C LEU A 439 10.85 -20.12 -26.60
N LEU A 440 9.87 -20.95 -26.25
CA LEU A 440 10.04 -22.12 -25.38
C LEU A 440 10.33 -23.39 -26.17
#